data_AF-A0AAJ2BIX5-F1
#
_entry.id   AF-A0AAJ2BIX5-F1
#
_cell.length_a   1.000
_cell.length_b   1.000
_cell.length_c   1.000
_cell.angle_alpha   90.00
_cell.angle_beta   90.00
_cell.angle_gamma   90.00
#
_symmetry.space_group_name_H-M   'P 1'
#
loop_
_entity.id
_entity.type
_entity.pdbx_description
1 polymer ?
#
loop_
_entity_poly.entity_id
_entity_poly.type
_entity_poly.pdbx_seq_one_letter_code
_entity_poly.pdbx_strand_id
1 'polypeptide(L)'
;MEADTWYGAPFNEDIANIKTGIVKLRPPMDLEASHVSIFFADTYCLDVKWSESDGIKSFQALEIKAEGIQIKTEGQRYFPARYLHAEFDLAANCFRHFDGAIQLFTEEEYFQRRDSDFNMTMKNPTHVKARSTKIFKINGPLRTKNWVEFCCHFYTANPLTFEYFNGEYPKHVTEALERIRSRPSRLSNET
;
A
#
# COMPACT_ATOMS: atom_id res chain seq x y z
N MET A 1 19.58 -5.61 -11.43
CA MET A 1 18.24 -6.22 -11.32
C MET A 1 17.32 -5.05 -11.08
N GLU A 2 16.62 -4.61 -12.12
CA GLU A 2 15.81 -3.39 -12.06
C GLU A 2 14.66 -3.63 -11.08
N ALA A 3 14.56 -2.79 -10.05
CA ALA A 3 13.37 -2.74 -9.23
C ALA A 3 12.27 -2.16 -10.11
N ASP A 4 11.27 -2.96 -10.48
CA ASP A 4 10.02 -2.50 -11.10
C ASP A 4 9.17 -1.69 -10.08
N THR A 5 9.81 -0.77 -9.36
CA THR A 5 9.15 0.33 -8.68
C THR A 5 8.71 1.31 -9.74
N TRP A 6 7.40 1.41 -9.99
CA TRP A 6 6.87 2.46 -10.83
C TRP A 6 7.28 3.82 -10.21
N TYR A 7 8.10 4.59 -10.94
CA TYR A 7 8.70 5.85 -10.49
C TYR A 7 7.62 6.87 -10.10
N GLY A 8 7.22 6.85 -8.83
CA GLY A 8 6.34 7.84 -8.23
C GLY A 8 7.06 8.74 -7.25
N ALA A 9 6.30 9.56 -6.51
CA ALA A 9 6.87 10.49 -5.55
C ALA A 9 7.44 9.77 -4.33
N PRO A 10 8.78 9.77 -4.12
CA PRO A 10 9.36 9.22 -2.90
C PRO A 10 8.88 10.04 -1.70
N PHE A 11 8.82 9.39 -0.55
CA PHE A 11 8.50 10.09 0.69
C PHE A 11 9.56 11.16 1.01
N ASN A 12 9.09 12.27 1.56
CA ASN A 12 9.92 13.33 2.13
C ASN A 12 9.26 13.79 3.44
N GLU A 13 10.05 13.95 4.50
CA GLU A 13 9.51 14.43 5.79
C GLU A 13 8.91 15.84 5.68
N ASP A 14 9.44 16.66 4.78
CA ASP A 14 8.81 17.90 4.34
C ASP A 14 7.75 17.59 3.27
N ILE A 15 6.52 17.40 3.73
CA ILE A 15 5.37 17.05 2.88
C ILE A 15 5.18 18.06 1.75
N ALA A 16 5.52 19.34 1.95
CA ALA A 16 5.41 20.36 0.92
C ALA A 16 6.28 20.06 -0.31
N ASN A 17 7.40 19.36 -0.13
CA ASN A 17 8.33 19.00 -1.20
C ASN A 17 8.01 17.67 -1.89
N ILE A 18 7.01 16.91 -1.41
CA ILE A 18 6.58 15.68 -2.08
C ILE A 18 5.91 16.05 -3.41
N LYS A 19 6.43 15.51 -4.52
CA LYS A 19 5.83 15.68 -5.84
C LYS A 19 4.49 14.96 -5.94
N THR A 20 3.61 15.42 -6.81
CA THR A 20 2.40 14.64 -7.14
C THR A 20 2.79 13.42 -7.97
N GLY A 21 2.02 12.33 -7.85
CA GLY A 21 2.30 11.09 -8.57
C GLY A 21 1.81 9.86 -7.83
N ILE A 22 2.02 8.71 -8.45
CA ILE A 22 1.63 7.40 -7.92
C ILE A 22 2.87 6.53 -7.78
N VAL A 23 3.03 5.91 -6.62
CA VAL A 23 3.99 4.83 -6.37
C VAL A 23 3.21 3.53 -6.22
N LYS A 24 3.70 2.44 -6.82
CA LYS A 24 3.18 1.10 -6.61
C LYS A 24 4.32 0.19 -6.19
N LEU A 25 4.27 -0.28 -4.96
CA LEU A 25 5.25 -1.20 -4.39
C LEU A 25 4.69 -2.62 -4.39
N ARG A 26 5.55 -3.60 -4.67
CA ARG A 26 5.20 -5.02 -4.64
C ARG A 26 6.28 -5.80 -3.89
N PRO A 27 5.94 -6.93 -3.25
CA PRO A 27 6.96 -7.86 -2.79
C PRO A 27 7.86 -8.29 -3.97
N PRO A 28 9.13 -8.65 -3.72
CA PRO A 28 10.03 -9.09 -4.77
C PRO A 28 9.46 -10.30 -5.54
N MET A 29 9.51 -10.23 -6.88
CA MET A 29 8.91 -11.23 -7.77
C MET A 29 9.57 -12.62 -7.69
N ASP A 30 10.81 -12.68 -7.19
CA ASP A 30 11.54 -13.94 -6.99
C ASP A 30 11.05 -14.74 -5.77
N LEU A 31 10.12 -14.19 -4.98
CA LEU A 31 9.58 -14.85 -3.80
C LEU A 31 8.38 -15.73 -4.13
N GLU A 32 8.47 -16.99 -3.70
CA GLU A 32 7.33 -17.89 -3.59
C GLU A 32 6.22 -17.33 -2.70
N ALA A 33 4.96 -17.72 -2.98
CA ALA A 33 3.79 -17.25 -2.23
C ALA A 33 3.89 -17.48 -0.71
N SER A 34 4.55 -18.56 -0.27
CA SER A 34 4.78 -18.83 1.15
C SER A 34 5.70 -17.80 1.81
N HIS A 35 6.70 -17.29 1.11
CA HIS A 35 7.55 -16.22 1.61
C HIS A 35 6.79 -14.89 1.65
N VAL A 36 5.95 -14.61 0.64
CA VAL A 36 5.07 -13.42 0.64
C VAL A 36 4.10 -13.46 1.82
N SER A 37 3.51 -14.62 2.12
CA SER A 37 2.64 -14.78 3.28
C SER A 37 3.37 -14.46 4.59
N ILE A 38 4.55 -15.04 4.81
CA ILE A 38 5.32 -14.90 6.05
C ILE A 38 5.87 -13.49 6.23
N PHE A 39 6.49 -12.92 5.20
CA PHE A 39 7.28 -11.68 5.33
C PHE A 39 6.52 -10.44 4.89
N PHE A 40 5.48 -10.58 4.06
CA PHE A 40 4.69 -9.46 3.55
C PHE A 40 3.21 -9.55 3.95
N ALA A 41 2.85 -10.44 4.87
CA ALA A 41 1.49 -10.61 5.38
C ALA A 41 0.44 -10.76 4.27
N ASP A 42 0.77 -11.57 3.26
CA ASP A 42 -0.05 -11.81 2.08
C ASP A 42 -0.41 -10.51 1.35
N THR A 43 0.46 -9.51 1.34
CA THR A 43 0.25 -8.28 0.56
C THR A 43 0.63 -8.51 -0.89
N TYR A 44 -0.28 -8.18 -1.80
CA TYR A 44 -0.05 -8.15 -3.23
C TYR A 44 0.69 -6.88 -3.67
N CYS A 45 0.20 -5.72 -3.22
CA CYS A 45 0.86 -4.44 -3.47
C CYS A 45 0.46 -3.38 -2.43
N LEU A 46 1.27 -2.33 -2.36
CA LEU A 46 0.93 -1.06 -1.73
C LEU A 46 0.92 0.03 -2.80
N ASP A 47 -0.25 0.57 -3.08
CA ASP A 47 -0.40 1.73 -3.95
C ASP A 47 -0.42 2.99 -3.11
N VAL A 48 0.34 4.00 -3.50
CA VAL A 48 0.38 5.33 -2.86
C VAL A 48 0.16 6.39 -3.91
N LYS A 49 -0.63 7.41 -3.60
CA LYS A 49 -0.86 8.57 -4.47
C LYS A 49 -0.74 9.85 -3.68
N TRP A 50 -0.02 10.80 -4.26
CA TRP A 50 -0.05 12.21 -3.88
C TRP A 50 -0.69 13.04 -4.98
N SER A 51 -1.64 13.88 -4.60
CA SER A 51 -2.22 14.93 -5.46
C SER A 51 -2.25 16.25 -4.69
N GLU A 52 -2.39 17.34 -5.41
CA GLU A 52 -2.44 18.67 -4.82
C GLU A 52 -3.54 19.51 -5.49
N SER A 53 -4.34 20.20 -4.68
CA SER A 53 -5.34 21.18 -5.13
C SER A 53 -5.53 22.22 -4.04
N ASP A 54 -5.65 23.48 -4.43
CA ASP A 54 -6.05 24.59 -3.53
C ASP A 54 -5.21 24.70 -2.24
N GLY A 55 -3.90 24.49 -2.35
CA GLY A 55 -2.98 24.54 -1.21
C GLY A 55 -3.03 23.31 -0.30
N ILE A 56 -3.75 22.25 -0.69
CA ILE A 56 -3.89 21.00 0.07
C ILE A 56 -3.23 19.86 -0.70
N LYS A 57 -2.27 19.19 -0.08
CA LYS A 57 -1.74 17.91 -0.57
C LYS A 57 -2.58 16.77 -0.02
N SER A 58 -3.14 15.96 -0.90
CA SER A 58 -3.89 14.75 -0.55
C SER A 58 -3.00 13.52 -0.72
N PHE A 59 -2.94 12.71 0.32
CA PHE A 59 -2.32 11.40 0.33
C PHE A 59 -3.40 10.33 0.30
N GLN A 60 -3.23 9.33 -0.56
CA GLN A 60 -4.05 8.12 -0.55
C GLN A 60 -3.12 6.91 -0.57
N ALA A 61 -3.42 5.90 0.24
CA ALA A 61 -2.74 4.61 0.16
C ALA A 61 -3.74 3.46 0.18
N LEU A 62 -3.44 2.41 -0.58
CA LEU A 62 -4.24 1.18 -0.64
C LEU A 62 -3.31 -0.03 -0.60
N GLU A 63 -3.40 -0.80 0.47
CA GLU A 63 -2.80 -2.13 0.52
C GLU A 63 -3.82 -3.15 0.03
N ILE A 64 -3.44 -3.85 -1.04
CA ILE A 64 -4.22 -4.94 -1.62
C ILE A 64 -3.61 -6.26 -1.16
N LYS A 65 -4.43 -7.18 -0.66
CA LYS A 65 -4.00 -8.52 -0.27
C LYS A 65 -3.93 -9.46 -1.48
N ALA A 66 -3.15 -10.53 -1.35
CA ALA A 66 -3.02 -11.59 -2.32
C ALA A 66 -4.36 -12.29 -2.55
N GLU A 67 -4.50 -12.93 -3.71
CA GLU A 67 -5.77 -13.51 -4.19
C GLU A 67 -6.35 -14.58 -3.25
N GLY A 68 -5.48 -15.29 -2.53
CA GLY A 68 -5.91 -16.27 -1.52
C GLY A 68 -6.59 -15.66 -0.29
N ILE A 69 -6.47 -14.35 -0.08
CA ILE A 69 -7.07 -13.66 1.07
C ILE A 69 -8.46 -13.17 0.70
N GLN A 70 -9.46 -13.89 1.21
CA GLN A 70 -10.86 -13.60 0.98
C GLN A 70 -11.62 -13.59 2.31
N ILE A 71 -12.63 -12.73 2.40
CA ILE A 71 -13.59 -12.75 3.51
C ILE A 71 -14.99 -13.05 2.98
N LYS A 72 -15.80 -13.73 3.79
CA LYS A 72 -17.21 -13.98 3.48
C LYS A 72 -18.09 -13.11 4.38
N THR A 73 -18.94 -12.29 3.77
CA THR A 73 -19.97 -11.51 4.47
C THR A 73 -21.26 -11.51 3.66
N GLU A 74 -22.41 -11.55 4.32
CA GLU A 74 -23.73 -11.52 3.67
C GLU A 74 -23.89 -12.58 2.55
N GLY A 75 -23.23 -13.74 2.70
CA GLY A 75 -23.27 -14.83 1.74
C GLY A 75 -22.31 -14.71 0.55
N GLN A 76 -21.67 -13.56 0.34
CA GLN A 76 -20.76 -13.29 -0.77
C GLN A 76 -19.28 -13.24 -0.32
N ARG A 77 -18.37 -13.60 -1.22
CA ARG A 77 -16.91 -13.48 -0.99
C ARG A 77 -16.39 -12.15 -1.51
N TYR A 78 -15.47 -11.56 -0.76
CA TYR A 78 -14.81 -10.30 -1.10
C TYR A 78 -13.31 -10.39 -0.84
N PHE A 79 -12.56 -9.57 -1.56
CA PHE A 79 -11.13 -9.36 -1.38
C PHE A 79 -10.94 -8.09 -0.55
N PRO A 80 -10.40 -8.19 0.68
CA PRO A 80 -10.23 -7.04 1.54
C PRO A 80 -8.98 -6.22 1.15
N ALA A 81 -9.07 -4.92 1.33
CA ALA A 81 -7.96 -3.99 1.23
C ALA A 81 -8.00 -2.96 2.35
N ARG A 82 -6.83 -2.49 2.77
CA ARG A 82 -6.66 -1.45 3.78
C ARG A 82 -6.40 -0.12 3.08
N TYR A 83 -7.26 0.86 3.29
CA TYR A 83 -7.21 2.17 2.64
C TYR A 83 -6.93 3.28 3.66
N LEU A 84 -6.02 4.20 3.32
CA LEU A 84 -5.76 5.44 4.07
C LEU A 84 -5.98 6.66 3.18
N HIS A 85 -6.50 7.73 3.78
CA HIS A 85 -6.59 9.06 3.18
C HIS A 85 -6.11 10.12 4.18
N ALA A 86 -5.32 11.07 3.71
CA ALA A 86 -4.90 12.21 4.52
C ALA A 86 -4.84 13.51 3.71
N GLU A 87 -5.08 14.63 4.37
CA GLU A 87 -4.95 15.97 3.77
C GLU A 87 -3.96 16.79 4.58
N PHE A 88 -2.93 17.27 3.90
CA PHE A 88 -1.92 18.16 4.43
C PHE A 88 -2.18 19.59 3.97
N ASP A 89 -2.31 20.50 4.92
CA ASP A 89 -2.50 21.92 4.67
C ASP A 89 -1.13 22.60 4.54
N LEU A 90 -0.82 23.12 3.34
CA LEU A 90 0.49 23.75 3.09
C LEU A 90 0.67 25.06 3.86
N ALA A 91 -0.41 25.78 4.18
CA ALA A 91 -0.34 27.02 4.93
C ALA A 91 -0.16 26.75 6.43
N ALA A 92 -0.88 25.77 6.98
CA ALA A 92 -0.77 25.38 8.38
C ALA A 92 0.40 24.41 8.67
N ASN A 93 1.05 23.90 7.63
CA ASN A 93 2.16 22.94 7.68
C ASN A 93 1.87 21.70 8.56
N CYS A 94 0.66 21.16 8.45
CA CYS A 94 0.25 19.96 9.18
C CYS A 94 -0.87 19.21 8.46
N PHE A 95 -1.05 17.94 8.79
CA PHE A 95 -2.23 17.20 8.39
C PHE A 95 -3.45 17.73 9.14
N ARG A 96 -4.54 18.02 8.42
CA ARG A 96 -5.81 18.49 8.99
C ARG A 96 -6.88 17.41 9.06
N HIS A 97 -6.69 16.36 8.27
CA HIS A 97 -7.59 15.23 8.15
C HIS A 97 -6.80 13.96 7.86
N PHE A 98 -7.14 12.88 8.56
CA PHE A 98 -6.56 11.56 8.35
C PHE A 98 -7.60 10.50 8.69
N ASP A 99 -7.91 9.60 7.77
CA ASP A 99 -8.81 8.48 8.02
C ASP A 99 -8.36 7.19 7.36
N GLY A 100 -8.90 6.09 7.88
CA GLY A 100 -8.64 4.76 7.37
C GLY A 100 -9.93 3.97 7.24
N ALA A 101 -9.96 3.11 6.23
CA ALA A 101 -11.11 2.26 5.92
C ALA A 101 -10.66 0.87 5.48
N ILE A 102 -11.57 -0.09 5.64
CA ILE A 102 -11.47 -1.38 4.95
C ILE A 102 -12.35 -1.32 3.71
N GLN A 103 -11.76 -1.60 2.57
CA GLN A 103 -12.46 -1.70 1.29
C GLN A 103 -12.66 -3.18 0.94
N LEU A 104 -13.87 -3.55 0.55
CA LEU A 104 -14.22 -4.89 0.11
C LEU A 104 -14.51 -4.85 -1.38
N PHE A 105 -13.66 -5.52 -2.15
CA PHE A 105 -13.81 -5.66 -3.59
C PHE A 105 -14.49 -6.98 -3.91
N THR A 106 -15.41 -6.97 -4.87
CA THR A 106 -15.82 -8.18 -5.58
C THR A 106 -14.63 -8.75 -6.36
N GLU A 107 -14.77 -9.97 -6.86
CA GLU A 107 -13.73 -10.61 -7.66
C GLU A 107 -13.36 -9.78 -8.89
N GLU A 108 -14.35 -9.36 -9.66
CA GLU A 108 -14.15 -8.50 -10.84
C GLU A 108 -13.42 -7.21 -10.47
N GLU A 109 -13.89 -6.51 -9.45
CA GLU A 109 -13.28 -5.27 -8.98
C GLU A 109 -11.84 -5.47 -8.48
N TYR A 110 -11.56 -6.58 -7.80
CA TYR A 110 -10.23 -6.91 -7.29
C TYR A 110 -9.22 -7.10 -8.43
N PHE A 111 -9.56 -7.93 -9.42
CA PHE A 111 -8.70 -8.16 -10.57
C PHE A 111 -8.50 -6.89 -11.41
N GLN A 112 -9.54 -6.06 -11.54
CA GLN A 112 -9.41 -4.74 -12.18
C GLN A 112 -8.51 -3.80 -11.37
N ARG A 113 -8.69 -3.72 -10.05
CA ARG A 113 -7.99 -2.73 -9.21
C ARG A 113 -6.54 -3.10 -8.94
N ARG A 114 -6.20 -4.38 -8.75
CA ARG A 114 -4.86 -4.81 -8.29
C ARG A 114 -3.74 -4.50 -9.28
N ASP A 115 -4.05 -4.54 -10.56
CA ASP A 115 -3.10 -4.27 -11.67
C ASP A 115 -3.23 -2.85 -12.23
N SER A 116 -4.19 -2.07 -11.73
CA SER A 116 -4.40 -0.66 -12.09
C SER A 116 -3.74 0.29 -11.08
N ASP A 117 -3.67 1.57 -11.45
CA ASP A 117 -3.29 2.68 -10.56
C ASP A 117 -4.52 3.45 -10.05
N PHE A 118 -4.31 4.40 -9.14
CA PHE A 118 -5.36 5.30 -8.64
C PHE A 118 -5.92 6.28 -9.68
N ASN A 119 -5.40 6.33 -10.92
CA ASN A 119 -5.93 7.19 -11.98
C ASN A 119 -7.03 6.49 -12.79
N MET A 120 -7.07 5.15 -12.82
CA MET A 120 -8.12 4.43 -13.55
C MET A 120 -9.53 4.68 -13.00
N THR A 121 -9.68 5.07 -11.74
CA THR A 121 -10.97 5.48 -11.17
C THR A 121 -11.53 6.76 -11.80
N MET A 122 -10.71 7.55 -12.51
CA MET A 122 -11.11 8.82 -13.16
C MET A 122 -11.44 8.66 -14.65
N LYS A 123 -11.00 7.57 -15.30
CA LYS A 123 -11.07 7.42 -16.77
C LYS A 123 -12.03 6.34 -17.27
N ASN A 124 -12.54 5.47 -16.40
CA ASN A 124 -13.52 4.45 -16.76
C ASN A 124 -14.90 4.73 -16.14
N PRO A 125 -16.00 4.66 -16.92
CA PRO A 125 -17.36 4.79 -16.39
C PRO A 125 -17.74 3.63 -15.44
N THR A 126 -17.01 2.50 -15.49
CA THR A 126 -17.00 1.46 -14.47
C THR A 126 -16.13 1.91 -13.29
N HIS A 127 -16.63 2.86 -12.51
CA HIS A 127 -16.00 3.23 -11.25
C HIS A 127 -15.98 1.99 -10.35
N VAL A 128 -14.79 1.42 -10.13
CA VAL A 128 -14.60 0.40 -9.08
C VAL A 128 -14.86 1.08 -7.74
N LYS A 129 -16.08 0.94 -7.22
CA LYS A 129 -16.52 1.56 -5.97
C LYS A 129 -16.70 0.46 -4.94
N ALA A 130 -15.57 0.03 -4.39
CA ALA A 130 -15.53 -0.93 -3.30
C ALA A 130 -16.48 -0.53 -2.17
N ARG A 131 -17.09 -1.52 -1.53
CA ARG A 131 -17.80 -1.30 -0.26
C ARG A 131 -16.77 -0.90 0.78
N SER A 132 -16.78 0.38 1.17
CA SER A 132 -15.81 0.95 2.09
C SER A 132 -16.42 1.15 3.48
N THR A 133 -15.78 0.59 4.50
CA THR A 133 -16.15 0.77 5.91
C THR A 133 -15.05 1.57 6.60
N LYS A 134 -15.36 2.80 7.00
CA LYS A 134 -14.43 3.65 7.76
C LYS A 134 -14.23 3.07 9.16
N ILE A 135 -12.97 2.96 9.58
CA ILE A 135 -12.60 2.36 10.87
C ILE A 135 -11.99 3.36 11.86
N PHE A 136 -11.41 4.45 11.38
CA PHE A 136 -11.07 5.59 12.23
C PHE A 136 -11.12 6.90 11.43
N LYS A 137 -11.16 8.02 12.14
CA LYS A 137 -11.03 9.38 11.59
C LYS A 137 -10.39 10.29 12.64
N ILE A 138 -9.33 10.97 12.25
CA ILE A 138 -8.66 12.00 13.02
C ILE A 138 -8.86 13.32 12.26
N ASN A 139 -9.42 14.31 12.95
CA ASN A 139 -9.54 15.68 12.46
C ASN A 139 -8.74 16.61 13.35
N GLY A 140 -8.14 17.62 12.75
CA GLY A 140 -7.29 18.57 13.44
C GLY A 140 -5.81 18.31 13.22
N PRO A 141 -4.94 19.19 13.75
CA PRO A 141 -3.53 19.24 13.39
C PRO A 141 -2.79 17.98 13.83
N LEU A 142 -2.26 17.25 12.86
CA LEU A 142 -1.45 16.06 13.05
C LEU A 142 -0.07 16.29 12.42
N ARG A 143 0.99 16.13 13.22
CA ARG A 143 2.38 16.27 12.77
C ARG A 143 2.78 15.09 11.89
N THR A 144 3.65 15.35 10.91
CA THR A 144 4.14 14.33 9.95
C THR A 144 4.62 13.06 10.63
N LYS A 145 5.43 13.17 11.70
CA LYS A 145 5.95 12.02 12.44
C LYS A 145 4.83 11.10 12.97
N ASN A 146 3.81 11.67 13.61
CA ASN A 146 2.70 10.89 14.17
C ASN A 146 1.83 10.30 13.05
N TRP A 147 1.64 11.04 11.96
CA TRP A 147 0.94 10.52 10.78
C TRP A 147 1.67 9.31 10.17
N VAL A 148 2.99 9.37 9.98
CA VAL A 148 3.80 8.22 9.52
C VAL A 148 3.65 7.02 10.47
N GLU A 149 3.77 7.26 11.78
CA GLU A 149 3.60 6.21 12.80
C GLU A 149 2.22 5.54 12.73
N PHE A 150 1.14 6.32 12.58
CA PHE A 150 -0.20 5.77 12.43
C PHE A 150 -0.39 5.02 11.10
N CYS A 151 0.22 5.48 10.00
CA CYS A 151 0.23 4.73 8.75
C CYS A 151 0.89 3.35 8.93
N CYS A 152 2.05 3.29 9.61
CA CYS A 152 2.75 2.05 9.90
C CYS A 152 1.95 1.12 10.82
N HIS A 153 1.28 1.65 11.85
CA HIS A 153 0.39 0.86 12.71
C HIS A 153 -0.81 0.31 11.94
N PHE A 154 -1.42 1.12 11.08
CA PHE A 154 -2.55 0.69 10.28
C PHE A 154 -2.17 -0.43 9.31
N TYR A 155 -1.01 -0.33 8.69
CA TYR A 155 -0.43 -1.34 7.79
C TYR A 155 0.48 -2.33 8.49
N THR A 156 0.25 -2.61 9.78
CA THR A 156 1.06 -3.57 10.55
C THR A 156 1.31 -4.86 9.76
N ALA A 157 2.54 -5.38 9.89
CA ALA A 157 3.09 -6.55 9.22
C ALA A 157 3.34 -6.43 7.71
N ASN A 158 3.13 -5.26 7.09
CA ASN A 158 3.49 -5.02 5.69
C ASN A 158 4.79 -4.19 5.57
N PRO A 159 5.92 -4.81 5.15
CA PRO A 159 7.18 -4.10 4.97
C PRO A 159 7.16 -3.05 3.86
N LEU A 160 6.24 -3.13 2.89
CA LEU A 160 6.16 -2.15 1.80
C LEU A 160 5.83 -0.74 2.33
N THR A 161 5.11 -0.64 3.45
CA THR A 161 4.87 0.65 4.10
C THR A 161 6.17 1.23 4.67
N PHE A 162 7.04 0.39 5.23
CA PHE A 162 8.36 0.82 5.69
C PHE A 162 9.26 1.20 4.52
N GLU A 163 9.24 0.42 3.43
CA GLU A 163 9.95 0.76 2.18
C GLU A 163 9.53 2.14 1.67
N TYR A 164 8.24 2.45 1.66
CA TYR A 164 7.75 3.74 1.21
C TYR A 164 8.30 4.92 2.05
N PHE A 165 8.28 4.80 3.38
CA PHE A 165 8.69 5.88 4.28
C PHE A 165 10.20 5.97 4.50
N ASN A 166 10.93 4.86 4.48
CA ASN A 166 12.35 4.81 4.83
C ASN A 166 13.26 4.52 3.63
N GLY A 167 12.71 4.11 2.48
CA GLY A 167 13.47 3.67 1.31
C GLY A 167 14.03 2.25 1.42
N GLU A 168 13.79 1.55 2.52
CA GLU A 168 14.26 0.18 2.76
C GLU A 168 13.28 -0.64 3.60
N TYR A 169 13.38 -1.97 3.52
CA TYR A 169 12.65 -2.86 4.41
C TYR A 169 13.22 -2.83 5.83
N PRO A 170 12.42 -3.23 6.84
CA PRO A 170 12.97 -3.52 8.16
C PRO A 170 14.09 -4.56 8.07
N LYS A 171 15.18 -4.37 8.84
CA LYS A 171 16.38 -5.23 8.78
C LYS A 171 16.10 -6.74 8.80
N HIS A 172 15.19 -7.18 9.68
CA HIS A 172 14.83 -8.59 9.80
C HIS A 172 14.21 -9.18 8.53
N VAL A 173 13.50 -8.36 7.74
CA VAL A 173 12.96 -8.76 6.43
C VAL A 173 14.10 -8.89 5.44
N THR A 174 14.97 -7.87 5.34
CA THR A 174 16.15 -7.90 4.45
C THR A 174 17.02 -9.13 4.71
N GLU A 175 17.37 -9.40 5.96
CA GLU A 175 18.16 -10.58 6.35
C GLU A 175 17.46 -11.89 6.01
N ALA A 176 16.13 -11.97 6.15
CA ALA A 176 15.37 -13.15 5.78
C ALA A 176 15.37 -13.38 4.26
N LEU A 177 15.22 -12.32 3.47
CA LEU A 177 15.27 -12.38 2.01
C LEU A 177 16.64 -12.83 1.51
N GLU A 178 17.72 -12.31 2.11
CA GLU A 178 19.09 -12.75 1.80
C GLU A 178 19.27 -14.25 2.06
N ARG A 179 18.77 -14.75 3.20
CA ARG A 179 18.83 -16.19 3.54
C ARG A 179 18.04 -17.04 2.55
N ILE A 180 16.86 -16.61 2.15
CA ILE A 180 16.03 -17.30 1.16
C ILE A 180 16.78 -17.41 -0.16
N ARG A 181 17.34 -16.29 -0.63
CA ARG A 181 18.08 -16.21 -1.90
C ARG A 181 19.41 -16.97 -1.90
N SER A 182 20.05 -17.09 -0.74
CA SER A 182 21.30 -17.86 -0.60
C SER A 182 21.11 -19.38 -0.59
N ARG A 183 19.87 -19.88 -0.45
CA ARG A 183 19.62 -21.32 -0.47
C ARG A 183 19.69 -21.84 -1.92
N PRO A 184 20.53 -22.85 -2.21
CA PRO A 184 20.54 -23.45 -3.54
C PRO A 184 19.17 -24.07 -3.83
N SER A 185 18.65 -23.81 -5.03
CA SER A 185 17.41 -24.40 -5.52
C SER A 185 17.51 -25.93 -5.46
N ARG A 186 16.64 -26.59 -4.71
CA ARG A 186 16.55 -28.06 -4.64
C ARG A 186 15.89 -28.68 -5.88
N LEU A 187 16.24 -28.18 -7.07
CA LEU A 187 15.71 -28.65 -8.36
C LEU A 187 16.87 -28.85 -9.34
N SER A 188 17.65 -29.90 -9.10
CA SER A 188 18.57 -30.50 -10.08
C SER A 188 19.15 -31.79 -9.51
N ASN A 189 18.30 -32.75 -9.12
CA ASN A 189 18.73 -34.12 -8.81
C ASN A 189 17.55 -35.10 -8.84
N GLU A 190 16.80 -35.12 -9.93
CA GLU A 190 16.05 -36.32 -10.33
C GLU A 190 16.21 -36.45 -11.85
N THR A 191 17.19 -37.28 -12.24
CA THR A 191 17.37 -37.84 -13.59
C THR A 191 17.22 -39.34 -13.46
#